data_AF-A0A661JLI5-F1
#
_entry.id   AF-A0A661JLI5-F1
#
_cell.length_a   1.000
_cell.length_b   1.000
_cell.length_c   1.000
_cell.angle_alpha   90.00
_cell.angle_beta   90.00
_cell.angle_gamma   90.00
#
_symmetry.space_group_name_H-M   'P 1'
#
loop_
_entity.id
_entity.type
_entity.pdbx_description
1 polymer ?
#
loop_
_entity_poly.entity_id
_entity_poly.type
_entity_poly.pdbx_seq_one_letter_code
_entity_poly.pdbx_strand_id
1 'polypeptide(L)' 'MKLLLDTNIFLEVILDQERANEARTLLSEVEGHEFFISDYSLHSIGLLLFRRGKHEVFRQFLKDMILN' A
#
# COMPACT_ATOMS: atom_id res chain seq x y z
N MET A 1 11.15 2.05 14.71
CA MET A 1 12.08 1.19 13.91
C MET A 1 11.80 1.39 12.42
N LYS A 2 12.80 1.26 11.54
CA LYS A 2 12.59 1.39 10.10
C LYS A 2 12.07 0.08 9.52
N LEU A 3 10.95 0.12 8.82
CA LEU A 3 10.29 -1.05 8.22
C LEU A 3 10.12 -0.83 6.72
N LEU A 4 10.63 -1.75 5.91
CA LEU A 4 10.32 -1.79 4.48
C LEU A 4 9.10 -2.68 4.27
N LEU A 5 8.01 -2.09 3.78
CA LEU A 5 6.74 -2.79 3.59
C LEU A 5 6.72 -3.51 2.24
N ASP A 6 6.28 -4.77 2.28
CA ASP A 6 6.06 -5.56 1.08
C ASP A 6 4.81 -5.06 0.32
N THR A 7 4.79 -5.30 -1.00
CA THR A 7 3.66 -4.98 -1.88
C THR A 7 2.34 -5.55 -1.36
N ASN A 8 2.35 -6.77 -0.82
CA ASN A 8 1.13 -7.46 -0.41
C ASN A 8 0.43 -6.77 0.76
N ILE A 9 1.16 -6.12 1.68
CA ILE A 9 0.55 -5.38 2.80
C ILE A 9 -0.43 -4.32 2.28
N PHE A 10 -0.03 -3.58 1.24
CA PHE A 10 -0.90 -2.60 0.61
C PHE A 10 -2.06 -3.26 -0.15
N LEU A 11 -1.80 -4.37 -0.85
CA LEU A 11 -2.83 -5.06 -1.63
C LEU A 11 -3.91 -5.71 -0.76
N GLU A 12 -3.58 -6.21 0.44
CA GLU A 12 -4.57 -6.65 1.43
C GLU A 12 -5.62 -5.56 1.67
N VAL A 13 -5.17 -4.33 1.87
CA VAL A 13 -6.06 -3.18 2.15
C VAL A 13 -6.77 -2.67 0.89
N ILE A 14 -6.05 -2.47 -0.20
CA ILE A 14 -6.57 -1.88 -1.45
C ILE A 14 -7.62 -2.78 -2.12
N LEU A 15 -7.46 -4.10 -2.00
CA LEU A 15 -8.32 -5.08 -2.66
C LEU A 15 -9.30 -5.78 -1.70
N ASP A 16 -9.31 -5.38 -0.42
CA ASP A 16 -10.16 -5.95 0.63
C ASP A 16 -10.03 -7.49 0.72
N GLN A 17 -8.79 -7.95 0.84
CA GLN A 17 -8.46 -9.38 0.94
C GLN A 17 -8.60 -9.87 2.39
N GLU A 18 -8.40 -11.17 2.60
CA GLU A 18 -8.66 -11.86 3.86
C GLU A 18 -7.98 -11.20 5.08
N ARG A 19 -6.76 -10.68 4.92
CA ARG A 19 -5.97 -10.08 6.01
C ARG A 19 -5.96 -8.54 5.96
N ALA A 20 -6.94 -7.94 5.29
CA ALA A 20 -7.08 -6.48 5.19
C ALA A 20 -7.07 -5.79 6.56
N ASN A 21 -7.76 -6.37 7.56
CA ASN A 21 -7.82 -5.78 8.90
C ASN A 21 -6.47 -5.82 9.62
N GLU A 22 -5.72 -6.92 9.51
CA GLU A 22 -4.37 -7.02 10.09
C GLU A 22 -3.41 -6.01 9.44
N ALA A 23 -3.47 -5.89 8.11
CA ALA A 23 -2.66 -4.93 7.37
C ALA A 23 -3.03 -3.47 7.72
N ARG A 24 -4.32 -3.14 7.90
CA ARG A 24 -4.76 -1.82 8.37
C ARG A 24 -4.23 -1.51 9.77
N THR A 25 -4.29 -2.48 10.69
CA THR A 25 -3.75 -2.31 12.04
C THR A 25 -2.26 -2.01 11.99
N LEU A 26 -1.47 -2.80 11.25
CA LEU A 26 -0.03 -2.55 11.06
C LEU A 26 0.24 -1.14 10.50
N LEU A 27 -0.48 -0.74 9.44
CA LEU A 27 -0.31 0.57 8.81
C LEU A 27 -0.75 1.75 9.71
N SER A 28 -1.53 1.48 10.76
CA SER A 28 -1.97 2.49 11.73
C SER A 28 -0.94 2.73 12.85
N GLU A 29 0.07 1.86 13.00
CA GLU A 29 1.12 1.96 14.04
C GLU A 29 2.25 2.96 13.68
N VAL A 30 1.88 4.11 13.10
CA VAL A 30 2.80 5.13 12.58
C VAL A 30 3.66 5.80 13.66
N GLU A 31 3.23 5.80 14.93
CA GLU A 31 4.00 6.40 16.03
C GLU A 31 5.21 5.53 16.44
N GLY A 32 5.20 4.23 16.14
CA GLY A 32 6.29 3.30 16.51
C GLY A 32 7.30 3.04 15.38
N HIS A 33 6.92 3.33 14.14
CA HIS A 33 7.64 2.86 12.95
C HIS A 33 7.74 3.91 11.85
N GLU A 34 8.90 3.96 11.22
CA GLU A 34 9.09 4.69 9.97
C GLU A 34 8.91 3.69 8.83
N PHE A 35 7.85 3.86 8.05
CA PHE A 35 7.51 2.96 6.95
C PHE A 35 8.14 3.41 5.64
N PHE A 36 8.71 2.45 4.92
CA PHE A 36 9.31 2.65 3.60
C PHE A 36 8.63 1.72 2.60
N ILE A 37 8.61 2.14 1.34
CA ILE A 37 8.19 1.34 0.19
C ILE A 37 9.30 1.40 -0.86
N SER A 38 9.57 0.29 -1.54
CA SER A 38 10.48 0.30 -2.68
C SER A 38 9.79 0.86 -3.93
N ASP A 39 10.58 1.47 -4.82
CA ASP A 39 10.14 1.85 -6.17
C ASP A 39 9.54 0.65 -6.93
N TYR A 40 10.12 -0.53 -6.77
CA TYR A 40 9.61 -1.78 -7.33
C TYR A 40 8.22 -2.15 -6.80
N SER A 41 7.97 -1.98 -5.49
CA SER A 41 6.65 -2.25 -4.91
C SER A 41 5.60 -1.26 -5.42
N LEU A 42 5.97 0.03 -5.49
CA LEU A 42 5.11 1.07 -6.07
C LEU A 42 4.75 0.77 -7.53
N HIS A 43 5.75 0.41 -8.34
CA HIS A 43 5.54 -0.01 -9.73
C HIS A 43 4.62 -1.23 -9.84
N SER A 44 4.82 -2.24 -8.99
CA SER A 44 4.04 -3.48 -8.99
C SER A 44 2.57 -3.24 -8.64
N ILE A 45 2.27 -2.40 -7.64
CA ILE A 45 0.91 -1.99 -7.29
C ILE A 45 0.26 -1.26 -8.47
N GLY A 46 0.99 -0.31 -9.08
CA GLY A 46 0.52 0.43 -10.25
C GLY A 46 0.20 -0.50 -11.42
N LEU A 47 1.13 -1.37 -11.81
CA LEU A 47 0.96 -2.32 -12.90
C LEU A 47 -0.27 -3.21 -12.68
N LEU A 48 -0.47 -3.72 -11.46
CA LEU A 48 -1.62 -4.57 -11.13
C LEU A 48 -2.95 -3.81 -11.26
N LEU A 49 -3.04 -2.60 -10.69
CA LEU A 49 -4.27 -1.82 -10.69
C LEU A 49 -4.63 -1.33 -12.09
N PHE A 50 -3.63 -0.92 -12.90
CA PHE A 50 -3.83 -0.53 -14.29
C PHE A 50 -4.32 -1.70 -15.15
N ARG A 51 -3.72 -2.90 -15.00
CA ARG A 51 -4.19 -4.10 -15.69
C ARG A 51 -5.65 -4.46 -15.35
N ARG A 52 -6.13 -4.06 -14.17
CA ARG A 52 -7.52 -4.25 -13.71
C ARG A 52 -8.44 -3.06 -14.01
N GLY A 53 -7.96 -2.03 -14.72
CA GLY A 53 -8.71 -0.80 -14.99
C GLY A 53 -8.99 0.07 -13.76
N LYS A 54 -8.34 -0.19 -12.62
CA LYS A 54 -8.53 0.51 -11.34
C LYS A 54 -7.61 1.74 -11.20
N HIS A 55 -7.57 2.60 -12.22
CA HIS A 55 -6.67 3.76 -12.26
C HIS A 55 -6.93 4.76 -11.12
N GLU A 56 -8.19 5.04 -10.82
CA GLU A 56 -8.56 5.97 -9.75
C GLU A 56 -8.17 5.45 -8.36
N VAL A 57 -8.23 4.13 -8.15
CA VAL A 57 -7.76 3.50 -6.90
C VAL A 57 -6.25 3.68 -6.74
N PHE A 58 -5.47 3.53 -7.82
CA PHE A 58 -4.03 3.82 -7.76
C PHE A 58 -3.74 5.30 -7.49
N ARG A 59 -4.50 6.20 -8.13
CA ARG A 59 -4.38 7.64 -7.86
C ARG A 59 -4.68 7.97 -6.40
N GLN A 60 -5.71 7.36 -5.82
CA GLN A 60 -6.05 7.55 -4.42
C GLN A 60 -4.95 7.01 -3.51
N PHE A 61 -4.44 5.81 -3.78
CA PHE A 61 -3.29 5.24 -3.06
C PHE A 61 -2.07 6.16 -3.06
N LEU A 62 -1.73 6.77 -4.22
CA LEU A 62 -0.63 7.73 -4.28
C LEU A 62 -0.86 8.95 -3.38
N LYS A 63 -2.08 9.49 -3.34
CA LYS A 63 -2.43 10.62 -2.45
C LYS A 63 -2.39 10.24 -0.97
N ASP A 64 -2.84 9.03 -0.65
CA ASP A 64 -2.94 8.62 0.75
C ASP A 64 -1.57 8.28 1.35
N MET A 65 -0.64 7.76 0.54
CA MET A 65 0.59 7.13 1.04
C MET A 65 1.89 7.80 0.60
N ILE A 66 1.91 8.55 -0.51
CA ILE A 66 3.15 9.00 -1.15
C ILE A 66 3.20 10.51 -1.33
N LEU A 67 2.11 11.09 -1.84
CA LEU A 67 2.01 12.50 -2.20
C LEU A 67 1.40 13.29 -1.04
N ASN A 68 2.10 14.31 -0.57
CA ASN A 68 1.54 15.37 0.29
C ASN A 68 1.08 16.55 -0.56
#